data_AF-A0AAD7EJG5-F1
#
_entry.id   AF-A0AAD7EJG5-F1
#
_cell.length_a   1.000
_cell.length_b   1.000
_cell.length_c   1.000
_cell.angle_alpha   90.00
_cell.angle_beta   90.00
_cell.angle_gamma   90.00
#
_symmetry.space_group_name_H-M   'P 1'
#
loop_
_entity.id
_entity.type
_entity.pdbx_description
1 polymer ?
#
loop_
_entity_poly.entity_id
_entity_poly.type
_entity_poly.pdbx_seq_one_letter_code
_entity_poly.pdbx_strand_id
1 'polypeptide(L)'
;ILVASRPEPHIRETFEKEFIWGQFDSTNIEQSFEDVHTYLHVEFCRIYQGHLTAMQHIPTPWPAPEILKRLVKNSSGYFVYAATVIRFVDNEYSWSSKQLDMVVQNTIPHDSESPFATPDQLYMQILSKVPVWYRLHLCDILCVITHYYPDKFTTRDIDALLGLELGTVELIIRPLHSVLKVPTISGRSLGVHHASFLEFLNDEMRSSGFYA
;
A
#
# COMPACT_ATOMS: atom_id res chain seq x y z
N ILE A 1 17.33 -18.84 -14.84
CA ILE A 1 15.85 -18.83 -14.68
C ILE A 1 15.57 -18.35 -13.28
N LEU A 2 14.76 -17.31 -13.10
CA LEU A 2 14.38 -16.82 -11.78
C LEU A 2 12.95 -17.28 -11.51
N VAL A 3 12.76 -17.98 -10.39
CA VAL A 3 11.45 -18.48 -9.95
C VAL A 3 11.17 -17.82 -8.62
N ALA A 4 10.01 -17.17 -8.50
CA ALA A 4 9.53 -16.60 -7.26
C ALA A 4 8.22 -17.29 -6.88
N SER A 5 8.12 -17.76 -5.64
CA SER A 5 6.91 -18.30 -5.05
C SER A 5 6.78 -17.79 -3.62
N ARG A 6 5.59 -17.94 -3.03
CA ARG A 6 5.45 -17.88 -1.57
C ARG A 6 6.18 -19.07 -0.94
N PRO A 7 6.45 -19.04 0.38
CA PRO A 7 7.17 -20.12 1.06
C PRO A 7 6.20 -21.26 1.41
N GLU A 8 5.41 -21.77 0.46
CA GLU A 8 4.54 -22.90 0.74
C GLU A 8 5.37 -24.15 1.07
N PRO A 9 4.99 -24.93 2.10
CA PRO A 9 5.77 -26.09 2.56
C PRO A 9 6.13 -27.07 1.43
N HIS A 10 5.18 -27.35 0.53
CA HIS A 10 5.38 -28.27 -0.59
C HIS A 10 6.38 -27.75 -1.64
N ILE A 11 6.47 -26.43 -1.82
CA ILE A 11 7.45 -25.83 -2.74
C ILE A 11 8.82 -25.85 -2.09
N ARG A 12 8.89 -25.45 -0.81
CA ARG A 12 10.11 -25.46 -0.02
C ARG A 12 10.73 -26.86 0.06
N GLU A 13 9.93 -27.87 0.41
CA GLU A 13 10.37 -29.27 0.41
C GLU A 13 10.85 -29.75 -0.96
N THR A 14 10.30 -29.22 -2.06
CA THR A 14 10.73 -29.60 -3.40
C THR A 14 12.12 -29.06 -3.72
N PHE A 15 12.40 -27.80 -3.36
CA PHE A 15 13.72 -27.18 -3.58
C PHE A 15 14.78 -27.58 -2.55
N GLU A 16 14.38 -28.07 -1.37
CA GLU A 16 15.28 -28.59 -0.33
C GLU A 16 15.67 -30.08 -0.53
N LYS A 17 15.11 -30.78 -1.53
CA LYS A 17 15.50 -32.15 -1.86
C LYS A 17 16.96 -32.22 -2.35
N GLU A 18 17.68 -33.26 -1.90
CA GLU A 18 19.11 -33.51 -2.19
C GLU A 18 19.48 -33.46 -3.69
N PHE A 19 18.56 -33.80 -4.59
CA PHE A 19 18.78 -33.75 -6.04
C PHE A 19 18.94 -32.32 -6.60
N ILE A 20 18.47 -31.30 -5.87
CA ILE A 20 18.42 -29.89 -6.30
C ILE A 20 19.45 -29.03 -5.55
N TRP A 21 20.02 -29.57 -4.45
CA TRP A 21 20.97 -28.85 -3.61
C TRP A 21 22.24 -28.47 -4.39
N GLY A 22 22.52 -27.17 -4.50
CA GLY A 22 23.71 -26.63 -5.17
C GLY A 22 23.50 -26.08 -6.60
N GLN A 23 22.31 -26.24 -7.19
CA GLN A 23 21.96 -25.65 -8.49
C GLN A 23 21.17 -24.33 -8.39
N PHE A 24 20.69 -23.99 -7.21
CA PHE A 24 19.87 -22.82 -6.94
C PHE A 24 20.35 -22.11 -5.69
N ASP A 25 20.39 -20.77 -5.75
CA ASP A 25 20.56 -19.92 -4.59
C ASP A 25 19.16 -19.51 -4.09
N SER A 26 18.79 -19.97 -2.90
CA SER A 26 17.49 -19.67 -2.30
C SER A 26 17.63 -18.47 -1.37
N THR A 27 17.16 -17.32 -1.79
CA THR A 27 17.11 -16.12 -0.94
C THR A 27 15.68 -15.92 -0.45
N ASN A 28 15.47 -15.86 0.86
CA ASN A 28 14.17 -15.49 1.41
C ASN A 28 14.04 -13.95 1.35
N ILE A 29 13.36 -13.46 0.31
CA ILE A 29 13.21 -12.03 0.01
C ILE A 29 12.03 -11.41 0.79
N GLU A 30 11.17 -12.22 1.42
CA GLU A 30 9.90 -11.70 1.96
C GLU A 30 10.06 -10.76 3.15
N GLN A 31 11.15 -10.88 3.92
CA GLN A 31 11.32 -10.12 5.15
C GLN A 31 12.77 -9.66 5.36
N SER A 32 13.01 -8.35 5.30
CA SER A 32 14.33 -7.76 5.58
C SER A 32 14.20 -6.39 6.23
N PHE A 33 14.54 -6.30 7.52
CA PHE A 33 14.52 -5.03 8.24
C PHE A 33 15.59 -4.06 7.72
N GLU A 34 16.74 -4.56 7.28
CA GLU A 34 17.84 -3.76 6.76
C GLU A 34 17.50 -3.16 5.39
N ASP A 35 16.92 -3.96 4.48
CA ASP A 35 16.52 -3.48 3.17
C ASP A 35 15.33 -2.52 3.28
N VAL A 36 14.36 -2.79 4.18
CA VAL A 36 13.26 -1.86 4.44
C VAL A 36 13.78 -0.54 5.03
N HIS A 37 14.73 -0.59 5.96
CA HIS A 37 15.35 0.62 6.50
C HIS A 37 16.02 1.44 5.40
N THR A 38 16.83 0.79 4.57
CA THR A 38 17.53 1.43 3.45
C THR A 38 16.54 2.04 2.46
N TYR A 39 15.51 1.28 2.07
CA TYR A 39 14.45 1.74 1.18
C TYR A 39 13.72 2.97 1.74
N LEU A 40 13.23 2.90 2.98
CA LEU A 40 12.53 4.02 3.61
C LEU A 40 13.43 5.26 3.71
N HIS A 41 14.70 5.08 4.11
CA HIS A 41 15.65 6.19 4.20
C HIS A 41 15.83 6.88 2.84
N VAL A 42 16.13 6.11 1.79
CA VAL A 42 16.34 6.62 0.43
C VAL A 42 15.09 7.33 -0.09
N GLU A 43 13.91 6.73 0.07
CA GLU A 43 12.65 7.30 -0.43
C GLU A 43 12.22 8.55 0.34
N PHE A 44 12.41 8.60 1.66
CA PHE A 44 12.13 9.83 2.41
C PHE A 44 13.11 10.96 2.05
N CYS A 45 14.38 10.65 1.79
CA CYS A 45 15.31 11.62 1.25
C CYS A 45 14.87 12.13 -0.13
N ARG A 46 14.40 11.23 -1.02
CA ARG A 46 13.84 11.61 -2.33
C ARG A 46 12.64 12.55 -2.18
N ILE A 47 11.69 12.23 -1.29
CA ILE A 47 10.51 13.07 -1.03
C ILE A 47 10.93 14.44 -0.49
N TYR A 48 11.81 14.47 0.52
CA TYR A 48 12.30 15.72 1.10
C TYR A 48 12.95 16.61 0.03
N GLN A 49 13.79 16.03 -0.84
CA GLN A 49 14.45 16.73 -1.93
C GLN A 49 13.48 17.19 -3.03
N GLY A 50 12.47 16.38 -3.37
CA GLY A 50 11.43 16.74 -4.34
C GLY A 50 10.52 17.86 -3.86
N HIS A 51 10.36 18.04 -2.55
CA HIS A 51 9.45 19.00 -1.93
C HIS A 51 10.16 20.10 -1.12
N LEU A 52 11.44 20.40 -1.41
CA LEU A 52 12.27 21.33 -0.62
C LEU A 52 11.59 22.68 -0.31
N THR A 53 10.95 23.30 -1.29
CA THR A 53 10.28 24.60 -1.09
C THR A 53 9.16 24.52 -0.05
N ALA A 54 8.39 23.44 -0.05
CA ALA A 54 7.33 23.21 0.93
C ALA A 54 7.87 22.73 2.28
N MET A 55 9.04 22.07 2.31
CA MET A 55 9.60 21.40 3.48
C MET A 55 10.78 22.14 4.13
N GLN A 56 11.16 23.33 3.65
CA GLN A 56 12.32 24.09 4.14
C GLN A 56 12.31 24.37 5.67
N HIS A 57 11.13 24.38 6.29
CA HIS A 57 10.95 24.62 7.72
C HIS A 57 11.01 23.34 8.56
N ILE A 58 11.09 22.17 7.92
CA ILE A 58 11.12 20.86 8.58
C ILE A 58 12.57 20.51 8.92
N PRO A 59 12.87 20.16 10.19
CA PRO A 59 14.23 19.79 10.60
C PRO A 59 14.79 18.58 9.85
N THR A 60 16.10 18.62 9.58
CA THR A 60 16.86 17.50 9.02
C THR A 60 17.62 16.74 10.11
N PRO A 61 17.77 15.40 10.01
CA PRO A 61 17.24 14.54 8.95
C PRO A 61 15.72 14.40 9.03
N TRP A 62 15.08 14.24 7.87
CA TRP A 62 13.65 13.95 7.78
C TRP A 62 13.42 12.58 7.12
N PRO A 63 12.60 11.70 7.73
CA PRO A 63 12.01 11.85 9.05
C PRO A 63 13.06 11.75 10.17
N ALA A 64 12.67 12.09 11.39
CA ALA A 64 13.53 11.87 12.56
C ALA A 64 13.94 10.37 12.64
N PRO A 65 15.17 10.04 13.04
CA PRO A 65 15.64 8.64 13.06
C PRO A 65 14.75 7.70 13.85
N GLU A 66 14.11 8.20 14.90
CA GLU A 66 13.21 7.48 15.80
C GLU A 66 11.89 7.13 15.10
N ILE A 67 11.39 8.05 14.26
CA ILE A 67 10.24 7.79 13.39
C ILE A 67 10.60 6.73 12.34
N LEU A 68 11.78 6.86 11.72
CA LEU A 68 12.27 5.89 10.73
C LEU A 68 12.36 4.47 11.34
N LYS A 69 13.01 4.34 12.50
CA LYS A 69 13.10 3.08 13.26
C LYS A 69 11.72 2.50 13.57
N ARG A 70 10.75 3.34 13.94
CA ARG A 70 9.38 2.90 14.20
C ARG A 70 8.70 2.37 12.95
N LEU A 71 8.82 3.04 11.81
CA LEU A 71 8.27 2.58 10.54
C LEU A 71 8.91 1.25 10.08
N VAL A 72 10.22 1.10 10.26
CA VAL A 72 10.93 -0.16 9.99
C VAL A 72 10.41 -1.28 10.88
N LYS A 73 10.24 -1.03 12.19
CA LYS A 73 9.66 -2.02 13.10
C LYS A 73 8.22 -2.39 12.68
N ASN A 74 7.39 -1.40 12.38
CA ASN A 74 5.99 -1.59 11.97
C ASN A 74 5.84 -2.34 10.66
N SER A 75 6.84 -2.28 9.77
CA SER A 75 6.83 -3.06 8.55
C SER A 75 6.89 -4.56 8.80
N SER A 76 7.36 -4.98 9.99
CA SER A 76 7.75 -6.36 10.28
C SER A 76 8.67 -6.93 9.20
N GLY A 77 9.50 -6.10 8.56
CA GLY A 77 10.40 -6.46 7.46
C GLY A 77 9.72 -6.61 6.09
N TYR A 78 8.40 -6.43 5.97
CA TYR A 78 7.68 -6.52 4.71
C TYR A 78 7.64 -5.18 3.97
N PHE A 79 8.02 -5.21 2.69
CA PHE A 79 8.03 -4.03 1.83
C PHE A 79 6.64 -3.45 1.54
N VAL A 80 5.58 -4.26 1.63
CA VAL A 80 4.22 -3.80 1.33
C VAL A 80 3.81 -2.62 2.23
N TYR A 81 4.12 -2.67 3.52
CA TYR A 81 3.87 -1.58 4.44
C TYR A 81 4.72 -0.37 4.07
N ALA A 82 6.05 -0.56 3.95
CA ALA A 82 6.99 0.51 3.66
C ALA A 82 6.65 1.26 2.36
N ALA A 83 6.39 0.53 1.28
CA ALA A 83 6.03 1.10 -0.01
C ALA A 83 4.67 1.80 0.01
N THR A 84 3.70 1.31 0.79
CA THR A 84 2.41 1.98 0.96
C THR A 84 2.56 3.27 1.75
N VAL A 85 3.39 3.28 2.81
CA VAL A 85 3.72 4.51 3.57
C VAL A 85 4.38 5.54 2.67
N ILE A 86 5.40 5.15 1.89
CA ILE A 86 6.07 6.07 0.96
C ILE A 86 5.07 6.67 -0.03
N ARG A 87 4.24 5.86 -0.68
CA ARG A 87 3.22 6.37 -1.62
C ARG A 87 2.19 7.28 -0.95
N PHE A 88 1.80 6.98 0.28
CA PHE A 88 0.84 7.81 1.03
C PHE A 88 1.42 9.18 1.43
N VAL A 89 2.71 9.21 1.75
CA VAL A 89 3.43 10.43 2.12
C VAL A 89 3.82 11.25 0.89
N ASP A 90 4.15 10.58 -0.21
CA ASP A 90 4.50 11.18 -1.51
C ASP A 90 3.24 11.56 -2.31
N ASN A 91 2.47 12.50 -1.75
CA ASN A 91 1.22 12.97 -2.35
C ASN A 91 1.36 14.44 -2.78
N GLU A 92 1.33 14.69 -4.08
CA GLU A 92 1.44 16.01 -4.70
C GLU A 92 0.40 17.03 -4.20
N TYR A 93 -0.76 16.56 -3.73
CA TYR A 93 -1.86 17.39 -3.27
C TYR A 93 -1.90 17.56 -1.74
N SER A 94 -0.84 17.14 -1.03
CA SER A 94 -0.78 17.17 0.43
C SER A 94 0.61 17.51 0.95
N TRP A 95 0.66 17.87 2.23
CA TRP A 95 1.93 18.14 2.91
C TRP A 95 2.52 16.82 3.40
N SER A 96 3.64 16.39 2.83
CA SER A 96 4.30 15.11 3.17
C SER A 96 4.59 14.96 4.66
N SER A 97 4.98 16.05 5.35
CA SER A 97 5.17 16.06 6.80
C SER A 97 3.88 15.69 7.56
N LYS A 98 2.74 16.30 7.19
CA LYS A 98 1.44 15.99 7.81
C LYS A 98 0.99 14.57 7.50
N GLN A 99 1.24 14.08 6.28
CA GLN A 99 0.91 12.70 5.91
C GLN A 99 1.70 11.70 6.75
N LEU A 100 2.99 11.96 6.95
CA LEU A 100 3.83 11.15 7.81
C LEU A 100 3.32 11.17 9.26
N ASP A 101 2.99 12.34 9.80
CA ASP A 101 2.45 12.46 11.16
C ASP A 101 1.18 11.62 11.33
N MET A 102 0.28 11.63 10.33
CA MET A 102 -0.92 10.80 10.35
C MET A 102 -0.60 9.31 10.41
N VAL A 103 0.38 8.81 9.63
CA VAL A 103 0.80 7.40 9.68
C VAL A 103 1.34 7.05 11.06
N VAL A 104 2.19 7.92 11.62
CA VAL A 104 2.85 7.68 12.90
C VAL A 104 1.87 7.72 14.08
N GLN A 105 0.88 8.60 14.05
CA GLN A 105 -0.14 8.73 15.11
C GLN A 105 -1.12 7.56 15.12
N ASN A 106 -1.52 7.06 13.95
CA ASN A 106 -2.53 6.01 13.83
C ASN A 106 -1.96 4.59 13.89
N THR A 107 -0.65 4.41 13.73
CA THR A 107 -0.05 3.08 13.87
C THR A 107 0.11 2.73 15.36
N ILE A 108 -0.84 1.99 15.91
CA ILE A 108 -0.76 1.48 17.29
C ILE A 108 0.29 0.36 17.30
N PRO A 109 1.29 0.36 18.20
CA PRO A 109 2.18 -0.77 18.38
C PRO A 109 1.33 -1.99 18.75
N HIS A 110 1.23 -2.95 17.84
CA HIS A 110 0.48 -4.18 18.08
C HIS A 110 1.45 -5.32 18.33
N ASP A 111 1.25 -6.02 19.45
CA ASP A 111 1.82 -7.34 19.73
C ASP A 111 0.97 -8.46 19.09
N SER A 112 0.18 -8.15 18.06
CA SER A 112 -0.69 -9.14 17.43
C SER A 112 0.12 -10.17 16.65
N GLU A 113 -0.23 -11.44 16.79
CA GLU A 113 0.39 -12.57 16.08
C GLU A 113 0.17 -12.54 14.54
N SER A 114 -0.71 -11.68 14.03
CA SER A 114 -0.98 -11.58 12.60
C SER A 114 0.05 -10.70 11.88
N PRO A 115 0.79 -11.23 10.88
CA PRO A 115 1.78 -10.47 10.12
C PRO A 115 1.16 -9.37 9.24
N PHE A 116 -0.17 -9.37 9.05
CA PHE A 116 -0.88 -8.40 8.20
C PHE A 116 -1.56 -7.26 8.96
N ALA A 117 -1.56 -7.28 10.30
CA ALA A 117 -2.27 -6.30 11.11
C ALA A 117 -1.82 -4.85 10.83
N THR A 118 -0.53 -4.64 10.61
CA THR A 118 0.02 -3.29 10.39
C THR A 118 -0.29 -2.74 8.99
N PRO A 119 -0.14 -3.51 7.88
CA PRO A 119 -0.72 -3.13 6.58
C PRO A 119 -2.23 -2.86 6.63
N ASP A 120 -3.00 -3.68 7.35
CA ASP A 120 -4.48 -3.55 7.42
C ASP A 120 -4.91 -2.24 8.09
N GLN A 121 -4.24 -1.86 9.18
CA GLN A 121 -4.45 -0.56 9.83
C GLN A 121 -4.18 0.60 8.88
N LEU A 122 -3.09 0.51 8.10
CA LEU A 122 -2.76 1.52 7.12
C LEU A 122 -3.83 1.59 6.01
N TYR A 123 -4.32 0.45 5.53
CA TYR A 123 -5.42 0.40 4.56
C TYR A 123 -6.70 1.03 5.11
N MET A 124 -7.09 0.69 6.33
CA MET A 124 -8.24 1.30 7.01
C MET A 124 -8.08 2.81 7.15
N GLN A 125 -6.88 3.28 7.53
CA GLN A 125 -6.58 4.70 7.62
C GLN A 125 -6.72 5.39 6.26
N ILE A 126 -6.21 4.79 5.18
CA ILE A 126 -6.31 5.32 3.82
C ILE A 126 -7.77 5.40 3.38
N LEU A 127 -8.55 4.33 3.57
CA LEU A 127 -9.97 4.27 3.22
C LEU A 127 -10.79 5.30 4.01
N SER A 128 -10.46 5.53 5.28
CA SER A 128 -11.15 6.49 6.15
C SER A 128 -11.00 7.95 5.71
N LYS A 129 -10.06 8.26 4.81
CA LYS A 129 -9.92 9.61 4.24
C LYS A 129 -11.05 9.98 3.29
N VAL A 130 -11.73 8.99 2.73
CA VAL A 130 -12.89 9.23 1.88
C VAL A 130 -14.03 9.72 2.77
N PRO A 131 -14.63 10.89 2.48
CA PRO A 131 -15.71 11.42 3.30
C PRO A 131 -16.88 10.44 3.46
N VAL A 132 -17.48 10.42 4.64
CA VAL A 132 -18.53 9.44 5.00
C VAL A 132 -19.72 9.45 4.01
N TRP A 133 -20.07 10.60 3.44
CA TRP A 133 -21.15 10.70 2.45
C TRP A 133 -20.83 10.03 1.11
N TYR A 134 -19.56 9.75 0.80
CA TYR A 134 -19.14 8.96 -0.36
C TYR A 134 -18.95 7.48 -0.04
N ARG A 135 -19.20 7.03 1.20
CA ARG A 135 -18.84 5.68 1.64
C ARG A 135 -19.58 4.58 0.88
N LEU A 136 -20.87 4.76 0.57
CA LEU A 136 -21.63 3.77 -0.19
C LEU A 136 -21.07 3.61 -1.61
N HIS A 137 -20.91 4.73 -2.32
CA HIS A 137 -20.27 4.74 -3.64
C HIS A 137 -18.85 4.16 -3.61
N LEU A 138 -18.07 4.45 -2.56
CA LEU A 138 -16.75 3.86 -2.39
C LEU A 138 -16.84 2.33 -2.30
N CYS A 139 -17.74 1.78 -1.47
CA CYS A 139 -17.91 0.34 -1.38
C CYS A 139 -18.30 -0.27 -2.73
N ASP A 140 -19.23 0.34 -3.47
CA ASP A 140 -19.62 -0.13 -4.81
C ASP A 140 -18.42 -0.12 -5.78
N ILE A 141 -17.61 0.94 -5.76
CA ILE A 141 -16.38 1.04 -6.56
C ILE A 141 -15.38 -0.04 -6.17
N LEU A 142 -15.15 -0.27 -4.87
CA LEU A 142 -14.25 -1.30 -4.37
C LEU A 142 -14.74 -2.70 -4.78
N CYS A 143 -16.04 -2.98 -4.71
CA CYS A 143 -16.63 -4.23 -5.18
C CYS A 143 -16.32 -4.46 -6.66
N VAL A 144 -16.47 -3.44 -7.50
CA VAL A 144 -16.15 -3.53 -8.93
C VAL A 144 -14.66 -3.84 -9.13
N ILE A 145 -13.77 -3.15 -8.42
CA ILE A 145 -12.31 -3.36 -8.51
C ILE A 145 -11.92 -4.77 -8.08
N THR A 146 -12.49 -5.25 -6.97
CA THR A 146 -12.17 -6.55 -6.39
C THR A 146 -12.68 -7.70 -7.27
N HIS A 147 -13.93 -7.63 -7.73
CA HIS A 147 -14.58 -8.73 -8.44
C HIS A 147 -14.23 -8.81 -9.93
N TYR A 148 -13.97 -7.67 -10.58
CA TYR A 148 -13.73 -7.65 -12.03
C TYR A 148 -12.25 -7.55 -12.42
N TYR A 149 -11.37 -7.65 -11.41
CA TYR A 149 -9.92 -7.51 -11.48
C TYR A 149 -9.47 -6.09 -11.87
N PRO A 150 -8.44 -5.53 -11.20
CA PRO A 150 -7.80 -4.31 -11.67
C PRO A 150 -7.30 -4.48 -13.12
N ASP A 151 -7.21 -3.37 -13.82
CA ASP A 151 -6.70 -3.21 -15.19
C ASP A 151 -7.71 -3.48 -16.33
N LYS A 152 -9.00 -3.73 -16.01
CA LYS A 152 -10.06 -3.86 -17.04
C LYS A 152 -10.93 -2.63 -17.26
N PHE A 153 -11.14 -1.83 -16.21
CA PHE A 153 -12.08 -0.71 -16.24
C PHE A 153 -11.34 0.61 -16.00
N THR A 154 -11.69 1.61 -16.79
CA THR A 154 -11.32 3.01 -16.52
C THR A 154 -12.26 3.60 -15.46
N THR A 155 -11.89 4.74 -14.87
CA THR A 155 -12.79 5.47 -13.94
C THR A 155 -14.13 5.82 -14.60
N ARG A 156 -14.12 6.13 -15.90
CA ARG A 156 -15.33 6.45 -16.68
C ARG A 156 -16.22 5.24 -16.91
N ASP A 157 -15.63 4.06 -17.10
CA ASP A 157 -16.43 2.85 -17.26
C ASP A 157 -17.14 2.50 -15.95
N ILE A 158 -16.48 2.73 -14.81
CA ILE A 158 -17.08 2.56 -13.48
C ILE A 158 -18.16 3.62 -13.22
N ASP A 159 -17.92 4.89 -13.60
CA ASP A 159 -18.96 5.93 -13.54
C ASP A 159 -20.22 5.48 -14.30
N ALA A 160 -20.04 5.00 -15.53
CA ALA A 160 -21.14 4.52 -16.36
C ALA A 160 -21.83 3.27 -15.79
N LEU A 161 -21.06 2.30 -15.27
CA LEU A 161 -21.56 1.07 -14.67
C LEU A 161 -22.42 1.35 -13.43
N LEU A 162 -21.99 2.29 -12.60
CA LEU A 162 -22.66 2.66 -11.35
C LEU A 162 -23.72 3.77 -11.54
N GLY A 163 -23.90 4.29 -12.75
CA GLY A 163 -24.85 5.37 -13.05
C GLY A 163 -24.50 6.71 -12.40
N LEU A 164 -23.20 6.98 -12.21
CA LEU A 164 -22.67 8.18 -11.57
C LEU A 164 -22.40 9.29 -12.59
N GLU A 165 -22.30 10.53 -12.10
CA GLU A 165 -21.83 11.64 -12.91
C GLU A 165 -20.36 11.42 -13.31
N LEU A 166 -20.01 11.75 -14.56
CA LEU A 166 -18.66 11.57 -15.07
C LEU A 166 -17.63 12.29 -14.20
N GLY A 167 -16.62 11.56 -13.73
CA GLY A 167 -15.57 12.06 -12.83
C GLY A 167 -15.85 11.83 -11.34
N THR A 168 -17.01 11.28 -10.98
CA THR A 168 -17.35 10.95 -9.58
C THR A 168 -16.40 9.90 -9.01
N VAL A 169 -16.14 8.82 -9.75
CA VAL A 169 -15.21 7.76 -9.33
C VAL A 169 -13.82 8.32 -9.12
N GLU A 170 -13.31 9.12 -10.08
CA GLU A 170 -11.99 9.75 -9.98
C GLU A 170 -11.87 10.63 -8.73
N LEU A 171 -12.90 11.43 -8.43
CA LEU A 171 -12.97 12.24 -7.22
C LEU A 171 -12.91 11.40 -5.94
N ILE A 172 -13.69 10.31 -5.87
CA ILE A 172 -13.82 9.46 -4.69
C ILE A 172 -12.53 8.67 -4.42
N ILE A 173 -11.88 8.15 -5.46
CA ILE A 173 -10.69 7.29 -5.30
C ILE A 173 -9.38 8.07 -5.21
N ARG A 174 -9.36 9.37 -5.53
CA ARG A 174 -8.15 10.21 -5.47
C ARG A 174 -7.41 10.14 -4.13
N PRO A 175 -8.07 10.13 -2.96
CA PRO A 175 -7.39 9.95 -1.67
C PRO A 175 -6.69 8.59 -1.52
N LEU A 176 -7.05 7.59 -2.34
CA LEU A 176 -6.59 6.20 -2.28
C LEU A 176 -5.38 5.91 -3.18
N HIS A 177 -4.73 6.93 -3.74
CA HIS A 177 -3.54 6.80 -4.62
C HIS A 177 -2.40 5.93 -4.06
N SER A 178 -2.31 5.75 -2.74
CA SER A 178 -1.28 4.91 -2.13
C SER A 178 -1.53 3.41 -2.28
N VAL A 179 -2.79 3.02 -2.53
CA VAL A 179 -3.22 1.63 -2.72
C VAL A 179 -3.74 1.36 -4.12
N LEU A 180 -4.31 2.38 -4.78
CA LEU A 180 -4.81 2.31 -6.15
C LEU A 180 -3.87 3.03 -7.13
N LYS A 181 -3.59 2.39 -8.26
CA LYS A 181 -2.93 3.01 -9.41
C LYS A 181 -3.98 3.76 -10.22
N VAL A 182 -4.21 5.03 -9.87
CA VAL A 182 -5.09 5.92 -10.62
C VAL A 182 -4.30 6.50 -11.80
N PRO A 183 -4.63 6.16 -13.06
CA PRO A 183 -3.89 6.69 -14.19
C PRO A 183 -4.17 8.18 -14.38
N THR A 184 -3.11 8.97 -14.51
CA THR A 184 -3.18 10.41 -14.83
C THR A 184 -3.64 10.70 -16.26
N ILE A 185 -3.55 9.70 -17.15
CA ILE A 185 -3.98 9.80 -18.54
C ILE A 185 -5.34 9.14 -18.69
N SER A 186 -6.33 9.92 -19.13
CA SER A 186 -7.67 9.44 -19.44
C SER A 186 -7.63 8.25 -20.41
N GLY A 187 -8.41 7.21 -20.11
CA GLY A 187 -8.52 6.01 -20.96
C GLY A 187 -7.63 4.84 -20.55
N ARG A 188 -6.81 4.97 -19.50
CA ARG A 188 -6.12 3.82 -18.90
C ARG A 188 -6.96 3.21 -17.78
N SER A 189 -6.84 1.91 -17.62
CA SER A 189 -7.55 1.16 -16.59
C SER A 189 -7.00 1.44 -15.18
N LEU A 190 -7.88 1.34 -14.20
CA LEU A 190 -7.56 1.45 -12.78
C LEU A 190 -6.84 0.19 -12.31
N GLY A 191 -5.72 0.36 -11.61
CA GLY A 191 -4.94 -0.74 -11.06
C GLY A 191 -4.87 -0.73 -9.53
N VAL A 192 -4.29 -1.78 -8.95
CA VAL A 192 -3.91 -1.82 -7.53
C VAL A 192 -2.39 -1.89 -7.40
N HIS A 193 -1.83 -1.25 -6.36
CA HIS A 193 -0.38 -1.26 -6.12
C HIS A 193 0.15 -2.63 -5.67
N HIS A 194 -0.63 -3.36 -4.87
CA HIS A 194 -0.25 -4.66 -4.36
C HIS A 194 -1.47 -5.57 -4.12
N ALA A 195 -1.34 -6.87 -4.43
CA ALA A 195 -2.43 -7.83 -4.31
C ALA A 195 -2.97 -7.96 -2.87
N SER A 196 -2.13 -7.73 -1.85
CA SER A 196 -2.57 -7.77 -0.45
C SER A 196 -3.69 -6.79 -0.10
N PHE A 197 -3.84 -5.70 -0.87
CA PHE A 197 -4.96 -4.79 -0.67
C PHE A 197 -6.28 -5.43 -1.15
N LEU A 198 -6.25 -6.17 -2.26
CA LEU A 198 -7.42 -6.96 -2.70
C LEU A 198 -7.70 -8.12 -1.73
N GLU A 199 -6.66 -8.77 -1.21
CA GLU A 199 -6.83 -9.81 -0.18
C GLU A 199 -7.42 -9.24 1.12
N PHE A 200 -7.07 -8.01 1.46
CA PHE A 200 -7.66 -7.29 2.59
C PHE A 200 -9.15 -6.99 2.35
N LEU A 201 -9.52 -6.48 1.17
CA LEU A 201 -10.90 -6.18 0.82
C LEU A 201 -11.78 -7.44 0.74
N ASN A 202 -11.22 -8.57 0.29
CA ASN A 202 -11.89 -9.87 0.22
C ASN A 202 -11.99 -10.60 1.58
N ASP A 203 -11.57 -9.98 2.68
CA ASP A 203 -11.65 -10.55 4.03
C ASP A 203 -12.49 -9.64 4.93
N GLU A 204 -13.68 -10.12 5.29
CA GLU A 204 -14.67 -9.37 6.09
C GLU A 204 -14.12 -9.04 7.49
N MET A 205 -13.34 -9.94 8.07
CA MET A 205 -12.77 -9.75 9.41
C MET A 205 -11.70 -8.65 9.40
N ARG A 206 -10.98 -8.49 8.28
CA ARG A 206 -9.92 -7.48 8.13
C ARG A 206 -10.45 -6.12 7.69
N SER A 207 -11.34 -6.09 6.70
CA SER A 207 -11.84 -4.86 6.08
C SER A 207 -13.14 -4.31 6.67
N SER A 208 -13.85 -5.12 7.47
CA SER A 208 -15.08 -4.73 8.16
C SER A 208 -16.08 -4.05 7.21
N GLY A 209 -16.43 -2.77 7.45
CA GLY A 209 -17.37 -2.02 6.63
C GLY A 209 -16.85 -1.57 5.25
N PHE A 210 -15.76 -2.17 4.76
CA PHE A 210 -15.23 -2.02 3.40
C PHE A 210 -15.06 -3.36 2.69
N TYR A 211 -15.62 -4.44 3.25
CA TYR A 211 -15.65 -5.77 2.63
C TYR A 211 -16.31 -5.69 1.25
N ALA A 212 -15.64 -6.25 0.25
CA ALA A 212 -15.94 -6.02 -1.15
C ALA A 212 -15.53 -7.17 -2.06
#